data_AF-A0A257AF10-F1
#
_entry.id   AF-A0A257AF10-F1
#
_cell.length_a   1.000
_cell.length_b   1.000
_cell.length_c   1.000
_cell.angle_alpha   90.00
_cell.angle_beta   90.00
_cell.angle_gamma   90.00
#
_symmetry.space_group_name_H-M   'P 1'
#
loop_
_entity.id
_entity.type
_entity.pdbx_description
1 polymer ?
#
loop_
_entity_poly.entity_id
_entity_poly.type
_entity_poly.pdbx_seq_one_letter_code
_entity_poly.pdbx_strand_id
1 'polypeptide(L)'
;MLWREFKKTSYQFPHMNPRVLYDEIRRIMESKESNIVLAADLDKIREVISIAKDVGDEIVILKTHVDIYEDFTHESLNELKDISQEMDFLIMEDRKFCDIGKTVERQYSKGTFRIVDWAHLVTVSLLP
;
A
#
# COMPACT_ATOMS: atom_id res chain seq x y z
N MET A 1 6.90 37.88 9.73
CA MET A 1 5.53 37.92 9.16
C MET A 1 5.55 37.04 7.92
N LEU A 2 4.58 36.11 7.76
CA LEU A 2 4.39 35.17 6.63
C LEU A 2 5.02 33.76 6.71
N TRP A 3 4.85 33.06 7.84
CA TRP A 3 4.93 31.57 7.93
C TRP A 3 3.61 30.95 8.43
N ARG A 4 2.50 31.63 8.19
CA ARG A 4 1.14 31.20 8.56
C ARG A 4 0.31 31.20 7.29
N GLU A 5 0.19 30.02 6.67
CA GLU A 5 -0.97 29.56 5.86
C GLU A 5 -0.54 28.43 4.91
N PHE A 6 -0.10 27.30 5.46
CA PHE A 6 -0.48 26.04 4.83
C PHE A 6 -1.96 25.85 5.14
N LYS A 7 -2.83 26.33 4.24
CA LYS A 7 -4.25 25.98 4.25
C LYS A 7 -4.30 24.45 4.29
N LYS A 8 -4.86 23.89 5.37
CA LYS A 8 -5.30 22.50 5.41
C LYS A 8 -6.20 22.30 4.20
N THR A 9 -5.66 21.71 3.13
CA THR A 9 -6.47 21.27 2.00
C THR A 9 -7.54 20.35 2.59
N SER A 10 -8.81 20.68 2.32
CA SER A 10 -10.01 20.04 2.84
C SER A 10 -10.22 18.61 2.36
N TYR A 11 -9.16 17.92 1.94
CA TYR A 11 -9.21 16.50 1.66
C TYR A 11 -9.12 15.76 2.98
N GLN A 12 -10.29 15.36 3.48
CA GLN A 12 -10.41 14.26 4.42
C GLN A 12 -10.01 12.99 3.67
N PHE A 13 -8.72 12.75 3.55
CA PHE A 13 -8.26 11.42 3.19
C PHE A 13 -8.67 10.47 4.33
N PRO A 14 -9.27 9.31 4.05
CA PRO A 14 -9.55 8.29 5.05
C PRO A 14 -8.22 7.61 5.43
N HIS A 15 -7.31 8.35 6.04
CA HIS A 15 -6.07 7.79 6.53
C HIS A 15 -6.27 7.30 7.96
N MET A 16 -5.99 6.02 8.16
CA MET A 16 -5.72 5.47 9.48
C MET A 16 -4.70 6.37 10.18
N ASN A 17 -5.05 6.80 11.39
CA ASN A 17 -4.12 7.44 12.31
C ASN A 17 -2.82 6.60 12.36
N PRO A 18 -1.61 7.17 12.25
CA PRO A 18 -0.36 6.39 12.28
C PRO A 18 -0.26 5.43 13.47
N ARG A 19 -0.87 5.79 14.60
CA ARG A 19 -1.03 4.91 15.76
C ARG A 19 -1.87 3.67 15.44
N VAL A 20 -3.00 3.84 14.76
CA VAL A 20 -3.89 2.74 14.36
C VAL A 20 -3.17 1.78 13.41
N LEU A 21 -2.44 2.28 12.42
CA LEU A 21 -1.66 1.44 11.51
C LEU A 21 -0.55 0.68 12.23
N TYR A 22 0.15 1.33 13.16
CA TYR A 22 1.17 0.69 13.99
C TYR A 22 0.57 -0.42 14.87
N ASP A 23 -0.56 -0.13 15.52
CA ASP A 23 -1.26 -1.09 16.39
C ASP A 23 -1.76 -2.30 15.57
N GLU A 24 -2.20 -2.07 14.33
CA GLU A 24 -2.63 -3.12 13.40
C GLU A 24 -1.47 -4.02 12.96
N ILE A 25 -0.34 -3.45 12.54
CA ILE A 25 0.87 -4.23 12.20
C ILE A 25 1.29 -5.07 13.39
N ARG A 26 1.35 -4.49 14.59
CA ARG A 26 1.72 -5.21 15.82
C ARG A 26 0.73 -6.35 16.12
N ARG A 27 -0.57 -6.10 15.96
CA ARG A 27 -1.62 -7.12 16.13
C ARG A 27 -1.42 -8.30 15.18
N ILE A 28 -1.17 -8.04 13.90
CA ILE A 28 -0.94 -9.08 12.89
C ILE A 28 0.33 -9.87 13.23
N MET A 29 1.42 -9.18 13.59
CA MET A 29 2.68 -9.81 13.98
C MET A 29 2.51 -10.76 15.16
N GLU A 30 1.79 -10.33 16.19
CA GLU A 30 1.50 -11.13 17.39
C GLU A 30 0.56 -12.30 17.08
N SER A 31 -0.46 -12.09 16.26
CA SER A 31 -1.45 -13.11 15.87
C SER A 31 -0.82 -14.22 15.04
N LYS A 32 0.08 -13.86 14.13
CA LYS A 32 0.73 -14.81 13.19
C LYS A 32 2.08 -15.32 13.67
N GLU A 33 2.56 -14.85 14.82
CA GLU A 33 3.93 -15.06 15.29
C GLU A 33 4.98 -14.77 14.19
N SER A 34 4.73 -13.74 13.38
CA SER A 34 5.52 -13.40 12.20
C SER A 34 5.93 -11.94 12.19
N ASN A 35 7.06 -11.67 11.54
CA ASN A 35 7.55 -10.33 11.22
C ASN A 35 7.95 -10.20 9.75
N ILE A 36 7.46 -11.10 8.90
CA ILE A 36 7.87 -11.21 7.51
C ILE A 36 7.14 -10.18 6.64
N VAL A 37 7.91 -9.47 5.82
CA VAL A 37 7.40 -8.68 4.70
C VAL A 37 7.84 -9.37 3.42
N LEU A 38 6.90 -9.85 2.61
CA LEU A 38 7.21 -10.45 1.32
C LEU A 38 7.29 -9.36 0.24
N ALA A 39 8.44 -9.28 -0.43
CA ALA A 39 8.59 -8.52 -1.67
C ALA A 39 8.17 -9.36 -2.87
N ALA A 40 6.97 -9.13 -3.40
CA ALA A 40 6.44 -9.85 -4.55
C ALA A 40 6.77 -9.12 -5.86
N ASP A 41 8.07 -9.08 -6.19
CA ASP A 41 8.60 -8.40 -7.38
C ASP A 41 8.47 -9.31 -8.61
N LEU A 42 7.23 -9.49 -9.07
CA LEU A 42 6.86 -10.31 -10.23
C LEU A 42 6.20 -9.47 -11.32
N ASP A 43 6.33 -9.90 -12.56
CA ASP A 43 5.82 -9.16 -13.73
C ASP A 43 4.31 -9.32 -13.92
N LYS A 44 3.65 -10.24 -13.20
CA LYS A 44 2.20 -10.48 -13.33
C LYS A 44 1.50 -10.51 -11.99
N ILE A 45 0.41 -9.74 -11.88
CA ILE A 45 -0.38 -9.66 -10.64
C ILE A 45 -1.06 -11.00 -10.32
N ARG A 46 -1.34 -11.82 -11.33
CA ARG A 46 -1.86 -13.18 -11.12
C ARG A 46 -0.89 -14.08 -10.35
N GLU A 47 0.41 -13.95 -10.59
CA GLU A 47 1.43 -14.72 -9.86
C GLU A 47 1.58 -14.18 -8.44
N VAL A 48 1.51 -12.85 -8.25
CA VAL A 48 1.47 -12.21 -6.93
C VAL A 48 0.27 -12.72 -6.11
N ILE A 49 -0.92 -12.79 -6.71
CA ILE A 49 -2.14 -13.33 -6.08
C ILE A 49 -1.95 -14.80 -5.70
N SER A 50 -1.35 -15.61 -6.56
CA SER A 50 -1.08 -17.03 -6.27
C SER A 50 -0.18 -17.17 -5.04
N ILE A 51 0.94 -16.44 -5.02
CA ILE A 51 1.86 -16.48 -3.88
C ILE A 51 1.19 -15.94 -2.62
N ALA A 52 0.40 -14.86 -2.71
CA ALA A 52 -0.32 -14.32 -1.57
C ALA A 52 -1.28 -15.35 -0.94
N LYS A 53 -1.91 -16.22 -1.76
CA LYS A 53 -2.73 -17.33 -1.27
C LYS A 53 -1.91 -18.43 -0.59
N ASP A 54 -0.70 -18.68 -1.08
CA ASP A 54 0.16 -19.75 -0.57
C ASP A 54 0.89 -19.37 0.71
N VAL A 55 1.22 -18.08 0.90
CA VAL A 55 2.03 -17.61 2.03
C VAL A 55 1.35 -16.58 2.93
N GLY A 56 0.04 -16.38 2.73
CA GLY A 56 -0.71 -15.32 3.41
C GLY A 56 -0.68 -15.44 4.93
N ASP A 57 -0.67 -16.66 5.47
CA ASP A 57 -0.65 -16.94 6.91
C ASP A 57 0.70 -16.63 7.56
N GLU A 58 1.78 -16.61 6.79
CA GLU A 58 3.14 -16.40 7.27
C GLU A 58 3.62 -14.95 7.15
N ILE A 59 2.92 -14.11 6.38
CA ILE A 59 3.36 -12.73 6.13
C ILE A 59 2.53 -11.69 6.89
N VAL A 60 3.19 -10.60 7.26
CA VAL A 60 2.55 -9.43 7.88
C VAL A 60 2.21 -8.38 6.81
N ILE A 61 3.11 -8.21 5.84
CA ILE A 61 2.96 -7.24 4.76
C ILE A 61 3.35 -7.88 3.43
N LEU A 62 2.53 -7.68 2.41
CA LEU A 62 2.87 -7.94 1.02
C LEU A 62 3.28 -6.63 0.34
N LYS A 63 4.53 -6.54 -0.09
CA LYS A 63 5.05 -5.41 -0.87
C LYS A 63 4.85 -5.69 -2.36
N THR A 64 4.37 -4.68 -3.06
CA THR A 64 4.06 -4.70 -4.49
C THR A 64 4.79 -3.59 -5.24
N HIS A 65 4.93 -3.77 -6.56
CA HIS A 65 5.26 -2.74 -7.54
C HIS A 65 4.21 -2.80 -8.63
N VAL A 66 3.14 -2.03 -8.50
CA VAL A 66 2.01 -2.11 -9.44
C VAL A 66 2.39 -1.71 -10.88
N ASP A 67 3.46 -0.94 -11.03
CA ASP A 67 3.92 -0.38 -12.30
C ASP A 67 4.73 -1.36 -13.16
N ILE A 68 5.07 -2.55 -12.65
CA ILE A 68 5.74 -3.60 -13.42
C ILE A 68 4.78 -4.68 -13.93
N TYR A 69 3.50 -4.66 -13.51
CA TYR A 69 2.54 -5.69 -13.89
C TYR A 69 2.09 -5.57 -15.36
N GLU A 70 2.30 -6.63 -16.14
CA GLU A 70 1.88 -6.75 -17.54
C GLU A 70 0.35 -6.93 -17.69
N ASP A 71 -0.29 -7.55 -16.70
CA ASP A 71 -1.70 -7.98 -16.72
C ASP A 71 -2.57 -7.24 -15.68
N PHE A 72 -2.17 -6.02 -15.31
CA PHE A 72 -2.87 -5.20 -14.34
C PHE A 72 -4.34 -4.94 -14.70
N THR A 73 -5.25 -5.24 -13.76
CA THR A 73 -6.62 -4.71 -13.76
C THR A 73 -7.07 -4.30 -12.36
N HIS A 74 -8.04 -3.38 -12.26
CA HIS A 74 -8.64 -3.05 -10.96
C HIS A 74 -9.32 -4.25 -10.30
N GLU A 75 -9.81 -5.22 -11.07
CA GLU A 75 -10.40 -6.45 -10.54
C GLU A 75 -9.35 -7.33 -9.85
N SER A 76 -8.16 -7.47 -10.46
CA SER A 76 -7.06 -8.20 -9.83
C SER A 76 -6.56 -7.55 -8.54
N LEU A 77 -6.57 -6.21 -8.44
CA LEU A 77 -6.29 -5.54 -7.17
C LEU A 77 -7.38 -5.78 -6.12
N ASN A 78 -8.65 -5.79 -6.50
CA ASN A 78 -9.73 -6.11 -5.56
C ASN A 78 -9.59 -7.54 -5.05
N GLU A 79 -9.27 -8.50 -5.92
CA GLU A 79 -8.98 -9.88 -5.50
C GLU A 79 -7.81 -9.91 -4.49
N LEU A 80 -6.73 -9.17 -4.75
CA LEU A 80 -5.61 -9.08 -3.81
C LEU A 80 -6.00 -8.48 -2.46
N LYS A 81 -6.89 -7.47 -2.45
CA LYS A 81 -7.43 -6.88 -1.22
C LYS A 81 -8.28 -7.89 -0.44
N ASP A 82 -9.11 -8.66 -1.13
CA ASP A 82 -9.97 -9.66 -0.49
C ASP A 82 -9.10 -10.72 0.20
N ILE A 83 -8.04 -11.17 -0.46
CA ILE A 83 -7.05 -12.12 0.12
C ILE A 83 -6.33 -11.49 1.32
N SER A 84 -5.91 -10.22 1.21
CA SER A 84 -5.29 -9.47 2.30
C SER A 84 -6.18 -9.38 3.54
N GLN A 85 -7.50 -9.25 3.35
CA GLN A 85 -8.47 -9.25 4.44
C GLN A 85 -8.72 -10.65 4.99
N GLU A 86 -8.83 -11.66 4.12
CA GLU A 86 -9.09 -13.05 4.51
C GLU A 86 -7.92 -13.64 5.31
N MET A 87 -6.70 -13.42 4.83
CA MET A 87 -5.46 -13.95 5.41
C MET A 87 -4.79 -12.97 6.37
N ASP A 88 -5.42 -11.83 6.68
CA ASP A 88 -4.97 -10.87 7.70
C ASP A 88 -3.53 -10.33 7.50
N PHE A 89 -3.20 -9.83 6.32
CA PHE A 89 -1.93 -9.12 6.05
C PHE A 89 -2.19 -7.76 5.41
N LEU A 90 -1.22 -6.85 5.48
CA LEU A 90 -1.33 -5.52 4.86
C LEU A 90 -0.66 -5.47 3.48
N ILE A 91 -1.14 -4.58 2.63
CA ILE A 91 -0.56 -4.34 1.30
C ILE A 91 0.25 -3.04 1.32
N MET A 92 1.51 -3.10 0.91
CA MET A 92 2.39 -1.95 0.72
C MET A 92 2.73 -1.78 -0.76
N GLU A 93 2.41 -0.62 -1.33
CA GLU A 93 2.86 -0.27 -2.67
C GLU A 93 4.19 0.49 -2.56
N ASP A 94 5.27 -0.12 -3.04
CA ASP A 94 6.62 0.43 -2.93
C ASP A 94 6.91 1.46 -4.04
N ARG A 95 6.01 2.43 -4.19
CA ARG A 95 6.04 3.41 -5.28
C ARG A 95 7.22 4.37 -5.21
N LYS A 96 7.85 4.52 -4.05
CA LYS A 96 8.96 5.46 -3.78
C LYS A 96 8.66 6.86 -4.32
N PHE A 97 7.54 7.45 -3.91
CA PHE A 97 7.14 8.79 -4.38
C PHE A 97 8.27 9.79 -4.17
N CYS A 98 8.67 10.49 -5.23
CA CYS A 98 9.82 11.38 -5.27
C CYS A 98 9.48 12.55 -6.21
N ASP A 99 8.59 13.43 -5.75
CA ASP A 99 8.15 14.61 -6.51
C ASP A 99 7.59 15.65 -5.52
N ILE A 100 7.24 16.83 -6.00
CA ILE A 100 6.58 17.87 -5.20
C ILE A 100 5.18 17.42 -4.73
N GLY A 101 4.76 17.89 -3.56
CA GLY A 101 3.57 17.38 -2.88
C GLY A 101 2.29 17.35 -3.72
N LYS A 102 2.06 18.36 -4.58
CA LYS A 102 0.86 18.36 -5.44
C LYS A 102 0.90 17.31 -6.54
N THR A 103 2.09 16.99 -7.04
CA THR A 103 2.27 15.93 -8.03
C THR A 103 2.11 14.57 -7.38
N VAL A 104 2.75 14.34 -6.22
CA VAL A 104 2.59 13.10 -5.43
C VAL A 104 1.12 12.86 -5.08
N GLU A 105 0.37 13.89 -4.64
CA GLU A 105 -1.06 13.77 -4.37
C GLU A 105 -1.83 13.21 -5.58
N ARG A 106 -1.50 13.65 -6.80
CA ARG A 106 -2.15 13.18 -8.03
C ARG A 106 -1.68 11.78 -8.42
N GLN A 107 -0.39 11.48 -8.30
CA GLN A 107 0.15 10.14 -8.58
C GLN A 107 -0.44 9.09 -7.63
N TYR A 108 -0.67 9.46 -6.37
CA TYR A 108 -1.25 8.59 -5.35
C TYR A 108 -2.77 8.42 -5.50
N SER A 109 -3.52 9.51 -5.75
CA SER A 109 -4.99 9.48 -5.73
C SER A 109 -5.67 9.28 -7.09
N LYS A 110 -4.93 9.41 -8.19
CA LYS A 110 -5.46 9.37 -9.56
C LYS A 110 -4.65 8.41 -10.43
N GLY A 111 -4.75 8.59 -11.75
CA GLY A 111 -4.06 7.77 -12.73
C GLY A 111 -4.65 6.36 -12.82
N THR A 112 -3.95 5.51 -13.57
CA THR A 112 -4.34 4.12 -13.81
C THR A 112 -4.35 3.30 -12.52
N PHE A 113 -3.40 3.54 -11.61
CA PHE A 113 -3.20 2.67 -10.46
C PHE A 113 -4.07 3.02 -9.25
N ARG A 114 -4.50 4.28 -9.11
CA ARG A 114 -5.33 4.77 -7.98
C ARG A 114 -4.88 4.19 -6.63
N ILE A 115 -3.59 4.34 -6.31
CA ILE A 115 -2.91 3.64 -5.19
C ILE A 115 -3.63 3.82 -3.85
N VAL A 116 -4.22 5.00 -3.61
CA VAL A 116 -5.00 5.31 -2.41
C VAL A 116 -6.20 4.38 -2.15
N ASP A 117 -6.73 3.73 -3.18
CA ASP A 117 -7.95 2.93 -3.06
C ASP A 117 -7.67 1.50 -2.52
N TRP A 118 -6.41 1.07 -2.48
CA TRP A 118 -6.06 -0.33 -2.18
C TRP A 118 -4.81 -0.52 -1.32
N ALA A 119 -3.81 0.36 -1.40
CA ALA A 119 -2.59 0.22 -0.62
C ALA A 119 -2.81 0.71 0.82
N HIS A 120 -2.43 -0.11 1.81
CA HIS A 120 -2.44 0.27 3.22
C HIS A 120 -1.23 1.15 3.56
N LEU A 121 -0.09 0.87 2.92
CA LEU A 121 1.16 1.59 3.07
C LEU A 121 1.72 1.99 1.70
N VAL A 122 2.47 3.09 1.67
CA VAL A 122 3.26 3.51 0.51
C VAL A 122 4.64 3.98 0.94
N THR A 123 5.63 3.89 0.06
CA THR A 123 6.96 4.43 0.28
C THR A 123 7.13 5.81 -0.35
N VAL A 124 7.85 6.70 0.33
CA VAL A 124 8.12 8.08 -0.09
C VAL A 124 9.59 8.38 0.13
N SER A 125 10.25 9.01 -0.84
CA SER A 125 11.61 9.51 -0.73
C SER A 125 11.64 10.84 0.02
N LEU A 126 12.68 11.07 0.83
CA LEU A 126 12.91 12.37 1.48
C LEU A 126 13.47 13.42 0.51
N LEU A 127 14.11 12.98 -0.57
CA LEU A 127 14.58 13.86 -1.64
C LEU A 127 13.42 14.07 -2.62
N PRO A 128 13.11 15.32 -3.02
CA PRO A 128 12.15 15.60 -4.09
C PRO A 128 12.64 15.11 -5.45
#